data_AF-A0A966Q0W4-F1
#
_entry.id   AF-A0A966Q0W4-F1
#
_cell.length_a   1.000
_cell.length_b   1.000
_cell.length_c   1.000
_cell.angle_alpha   90.00
_cell.angle_beta   90.00
_cell.angle_gamma   90.00
#
_symmetry.space_group_name_H-M   'P 1'
#
loop_
_entity.id
_entity.type
_entity.pdbx_description
1 polymer ?
#
loop_
_entity_poly.entity_id
_entity_poly.type
_entity_poly.pdbx_seq_one_letter_code
_entity_poly.pdbx_strand_id
1 'polypeptide(L)'
;MEINYAFIKDGEVINIAVFDDPSDTLLEIFKQEYSLDYLIPTDSKTQIGGTYDGTVFWKIKPFPSWIKNEVTKDWVPPIEPPDKDKTYIWNEDILAWEETQIGPAVEPE
;
A
#
# COMPACT_ATOMS: atom_id res chain seq x y z
N MET A 1 10.64 -24.16 0.34
CA MET A 1 9.49 -23.41 0.91
C MET A 1 9.27 -22.24 -0.01
N GLU A 2 8.05 -22.09 -0.52
CA GLU A 2 7.70 -20.98 -1.40
C GLU A 2 7.56 -19.68 -0.60
N ILE A 3 8.31 -18.65 -1.00
CA ILE A 3 8.30 -17.33 -0.37
C ILE A 3 8.12 -16.28 -1.48
N ASN A 4 7.20 -15.34 -1.26
CA ASN A 4 7.07 -14.16 -2.10
C ASN A 4 8.16 -13.15 -1.76
N TYR A 5 8.85 -12.64 -2.78
CA TYR A 5 9.83 -11.56 -2.68
C TYR A 5 9.37 -10.33 -3.46
N ALA A 6 9.49 -9.16 -2.85
CA ALA A 6 9.27 -7.87 -3.47
C ALA A 6 10.52 -7.42 -4.22
N PHE A 7 10.35 -7.02 -5.48
CA PHE A 7 11.37 -6.36 -6.28
C PHE A 7 11.18 -4.87 -6.10
N ILE A 8 12.19 -4.19 -5.56
CA ILE A 8 12.07 -2.79 -5.14
C ILE A 8 13.13 -1.95 -5.83
N LYS A 9 12.69 -0.87 -6.48
CA LYS A 9 13.54 0.08 -7.19
C LYS A 9 13.03 1.50 -6.98
N ASP A 10 13.94 2.42 -6.69
CA ASP A 10 13.64 3.82 -6.36
C ASP A 10 12.62 3.94 -5.21
N GLY A 11 12.65 2.97 -4.28
CA GLY A 11 11.70 2.85 -3.16
C GLY A 11 10.31 2.32 -3.53
N GLU A 12 10.03 1.98 -4.79
CA GLU A 12 8.75 1.43 -5.25
C GLU A 12 8.80 -0.09 -5.42
N VAL A 13 7.74 -0.79 -5.03
CA VAL A 13 7.55 -2.22 -5.29
C VAL A 13 7.08 -2.38 -6.74
N ILE A 14 8.00 -2.76 -7.63
CA ILE A 14 7.74 -2.89 -9.07
C ILE A 14 7.26 -4.28 -9.48
N ASN A 15 7.55 -5.31 -8.68
CA ASN A 15 7.10 -6.68 -8.93
C ASN A 15 7.09 -7.52 -7.65
N ILE A 16 6.36 -8.63 -7.66
CA ILE A 16 6.40 -9.67 -6.62
C ILE A 16 6.59 -11.02 -7.31
N ALA A 17 7.62 -11.77 -6.91
CA ALA A 17 7.91 -13.09 -7.45
C ALA A 17 7.98 -14.15 -6.35
N VAL A 18 7.53 -15.36 -6.66
CA VAL A 18 7.63 -16.52 -5.77
C VAL A 18 8.96 -17.22 -6.03
N PHE A 19 9.69 -17.54 -4.97
CA PHE A 19 10.87 -18.40 -5.02
C PHE A 19 10.64 -19.62 -4.13
N ASP A 20 11.02 -20.80 -4.60
CA ASP A 20 11.09 -22.01 -3.77
C ASP A 20 12.51 -22.19 -3.24
N ASP A 21 12.70 -21.96 -1.95
CA ASP A 21 13.97 -22.13 -1.23
C ASP A 21 15.19 -21.50 -1.95
N PRO A 22 15.16 -20.17 -2.24
CA PRO A 22 16.23 -19.53 -2.99
C PRO A 22 17.52 -19.46 -2.16
N SER A 23 18.66 -19.64 -2.82
CA SER A 23 19.95 -19.29 -2.23
C SER A 23 20.19 -17.78 -2.25
N ASP A 24 21.00 -17.27 -1.32
CA ASP A 24 21.39 -15.85 -1.29
C ASP A 24 22.05 -15.41 -2.61
N THR A 25 22.88 -16.28 -3.20
CA THR A 25 23.51 -16.03 -4.50
C THR A 25 22.49 -15.84 -5.62
N LEU A 26 21.41 -16.64 -5.64
CA LEU A 26 20.35 -16.46 -6.63
C LEU A 26 19.67 -15.10 -6.45
N LEU A 27 19.34 -14.73 -5.22
CA LEU A 27 18.73 -13.43 -4.91
C LEU A 27 19.65 -12.26 -5.32
N GLU A 28 20.96 -12.35 -5.06
CA GLU A 28 21.94 -11.34 -5.49
C GLU A 28 22.02 -11.21 -7.01
N ILE A 29 21.97 -12.31 -7.76
CA ILE A 29 21.96 -12.29 -9.23
C ILE A 29 20.73 -11.54 -9.73
N PHE A 30 19.53 -11.86 -9.23
CA PHE A 30 18.30 -11.14 -9.60
C PHE A 30 18.38 -9.66 -9.19
N LYS A 31 18.88 -9.36 -8.00
CA LYS A 31 19.06 -7.98 -7.55
C LYS A 31 19.95 -7.18 -8.52
N GLN A 32 21.06 -7.77 -8.98
CA GLN A 32 21.98 -7.13 -9.92
C GLN A 32 21.40 -7.04 -11.34
N GLU A 33 20.83 -8.13 -11.86
CA GLU A 33 20.29 -8.21 -13.23
C GLU A 33 19.16 -7.18 -13.45
N TYR A 34 18.27 -7.05 -12.48
CA TYR A 34 17.15 -6.10 -12.53
C TYR A 34 17.49 -4.72 -11.97
N SER A 35 18.73 -4.51 -11.50
CA SER A 35 19.19 -3.27 -10.88
C SER A 35 18.25 -2.79 -9.77
N LEU A 36 17.94 -3.70 -8.83
CA LEU A 36 17.03 -3.45 -7.70
C LEU A 36 17.79 -2.89 -6.49
N ASP A 37 17.16 -1.97 -5.76
CA ASP A 37 17.67 -1.49 -4.48
C ASP A 37 17.49 -2.54 -3.38
N TYR A 38 16.35 -3.24 -3.42
CA TYR A 38 16.03 -4.33 -2.51
C TYR A 38 15.33 -5.49 -3.24
N LEU A 39 15.65 -6.70 -2.78
CA LEU A 39 14.93 -7.93 -3.10
C LEU A 39 14.71 -8.67 -1.78
N ILE A 40 13.53 -8.54 -1.19
CA ILE A 40 13.26 -8.98 0.20
C ILE A 40 11.91 -9.71 0.30
N PRO A 41 11.73 -10.58 1.29
CA PRO A 41 10.43 -11.24 1.51
C PRO A 41 9.30 -10.24 1.74
N THR A 42 8.11 -10.56 1.23
CA THR A 42 6.90 -9.73 1.40
C THR A 42 6.28 -9.89 2.79
N ASP A 43 5.47 -8.91 3.19
CA ASP A 43 4.55 -8.98 4.31
C ASP A 43 3.07 -8.75 3.87
N SER A 44 2.17 -8.56 4.82
CA SER A 44 0.74 -8.33 4.56
C SER A 44 0.40 -6.96 3.94
N LYS A 45 1.37 -6.04 3.86
CA LYS A 45 1.20 -4.69 3.28
C LYS A 45 1.87 -4.54 1.93
N THR A 46 2.63 -5.54 1.52
CA THR A 46 3.33 -5.52 0.24
C THR A 46 2.33 -5.60 -0.92
N GLN A 47 2.42 -4.65 -1.84
CA GLN A 47 1.65 -4.64 -3.07
C GLN A 47 2.45 -3.93 -4.16
N ILE A 48 2.24 -4.33 -5.42
CA ILE A 48 2.83 -3.64 -6.58
C ILE A 48 2.32 -2.19 -6.61
N GLY A 49 3.21 -1.23 -6.87
CA GLY A 49 2.97 0.21 -6.81
C GLY A 49 2.99 0.80 -5.39
N GLY A 50 3.10 -0.04 -4.36
CA GLY A 50 3.40 0.42 -2.99
C GLY A 50 4.84 0.89 -2.87
N THR A 51 5.18 1.46 -1.71
CA THR A 51 6.54 1.96 -1.44
C THR A 51 7.16 1.27 -0.24
N TYR A 52 8.47 1.06 -0.29
CA TYR A 52 9.26 0.57 0.83
C TYR A 52 10.26 1.63 1.27
N ASP A 53 10.24 2.00 2.55
CA ASP A 53 11.11 3.06 3.09
C ASP A 53 12.43 2.53 3.69
N GLY A 54 12.76 1.26 3.42
CA GLY A 54 13.92 0.59 4.02
C GLY A 54 13.59 -0.14 5.34
N THR A 55 12.39 0.05 5.90
CA THR A 55 11.93 -0.66 7.10
C THR A 55 10.51 -1.21 6.93
N VAL A 56 9.61 -0.47 6.29
CA VAL A 56 8.17 -0.75 6.23
C VAL A 56 7.65 -0.68 4.81
N PHE A 57 6.78 -1.63 4.45
CA PHE A 57 5.94 -1.55 3.25
C PHE A 57 4.72 -0.65 3.51
N TRP A 58 4.64 0.43 2.74
CA TRP A 58 3.47 1.30 2.67
C TRP A 58 2.68 0.93 1.44
N LYS A 59 1.38 0.72 1.60
CA LYS A 59 0.45 0.50 0.48
C LYS A 59 0.44 1.70 -0.46
N ILE A 60 -0.19 1.56 -1.63
CA ILE A 60 -0.45 2.72 -2.50
C ILE A 60 -1.18 3.78 -1.69
N LYS A 61 -0.68 5.03 -1.77
CA LYS A 61 -1.31 6.18 -1.11
C LYS A 61 -2.71 6.41 -1.72
N PRO A 62 -3.81 6.31 -0.95
CA PRO A 62 -5.16 6.42 -1.51
C PRO A 62 -5.45 7.80 -2.12
N PHE A 63 -5.01 8.86 -1.46
CA PHE A 63 -5.13 10.23 -1.94
C PHE A 63 -3.86 11.03 -1.64
N PRO A 64 -3.45 12.00 -2.50
CA PRO A 64 -2.24 12.79 -2.31
C PRO A 64 -2.12 13.45 -0.92
N SER A 65 -3.22 13.97 -0.38
CA SER A 65 -3.28 14.65 0.92
C SER A 65 -3.12 13.72 2.14
N TRP A 66 -3.26 12.41 1.95
CA TRP A 66 -3.16 11.47 3.06
C TRP A 66 -1.73 11.39 3.58
N ILE A 67 -1.64 11.29 4.90
CA ILE A 67 -0.39 11.32 5.66
C ILE A 67 -0.06 9.94 6.20
N LYS A 68 1.23 9.69 6.46
CA LYS A 68 1.66 8.46 7.11
C LYS A 68 1.27 8.48 8.58
N ASN A 69 0.59 7.42 9.02
CA ASN A 69 0.42 7.14 10.44
C ASN A 69 1.51 6.16 10.87
N GLU A 70 2.52 6.65 11.59
CA GLU A 70 3.67 5.85 12.01
C GLU A 70 3.36 4.76 13.03
N VAL A 71 2.19 4.83 13.69
CA VAL A 71 1.76 3.80 14.66
C VAL A 71 1.12 2.62 13.94
N THR A 72 0.16 2.89 13.05
CA THR A 72 -0.53 1.85 12.28
C THR A 72 0.25 1.41 11.04
N LYS A 73 1.27 2.18 10.65
CA LYS A 73 2.07 2.01 9.44
C LYS A 73 1.20 2.00 8.18
N ASP A 74 0.19 2.88 8.13
CA ASP A 74 -0.74 3.00 7.02
C ASP A 74 -1.00 4.48 6.68
N TRP A 75 -1.66 4.72 5.55
CA TRP A 75 -2.09 6.05 5.15
C TRP A 75 -3.41 6.41 5.84
N VAL A 76 -3.47 7.62 6.41
CA VAL A 76 -4.68 8.16 7.01
C VAL A 76 -4.99 9.54 6.43
N PRO A 77 -6.27 9.92 6.33
CA PRO A 77 -6.64 11.28 5.97
C PRO A 77 -6.10 12.27 7.02
N PRO A 78 -5.75 13.49 6.61
CA PRO A 78 -5.17 14.49 7.52
C PRO A 78 -6.18 15.02 8.55
N ILE A 79 -7.48 14.84 8.30
CA ILE A 79 -8.58 15.27 9.17
C ILE A 79 -9.43 14.02 9.49
N GLU A 80 -9.80 13.85 10.75
CA GLU A 80 -10.72 12.77 11.15
C GLU A 80 -12.17 13.07 10.72
N PRO A 81 -12.98 12.05 10.41
CA PRO A 81 -14.40 12.25 10.10
C PRO A 81 -15.13 12.89 11.30
N PRO A 82 -16.06 13.83 11.08
CA PRO A 82 -16.71 14.57 12.18
C PRO A 82 -17.53 13.69 13.13
N ASP A 83 -18.11 12.62 12.60
CA ASP A 83 -18.97 11.69 13.32
C ASP A 83 -18.58 10.26 12.93
N LYS A 84 -18.45 9.38 13.92
CA LYS A 84 -18.07 7.97 13.68
C LYS A 84 -19.29 7.08 13.41
N ASP A 85 -20.49 7.56 13.70
CA ASP A 85 -21.75 6.83 13.49
C ASP A 85 -22.34 7.07 12.10
N LYS A 86 -21.71 7.92 11.29
CA LYS A 86 -22.10 8.25 9.92
C LYS A 86 -21.07 7.76 8.92
N THR A 87 -21.50 7.59 7.67
CA THR A 87 -20.62 7.21 6.56
C THR A 87 -20.16 8.44 5.81
N TYR A 88 -18.86 8.51 5.52
CA TYR A 88 -18.24 9.60 4.79
C TYR A 88 -17.33 9.05 3.68
N ILE A 89 -17.18 9.82 2.61
CA ILE A 89 -16.11 9.66 1.62
C ILE A 89 -15.18 10.87 1.72
N TRP A 90 -13.88 10.64 1.61
CA TRP A 90 -12.89 11.72 1.56
C TRP A 90 -12.95 12.42 0.21
N ASN A 91 -13.27 13.72 0.20
CA ASN A 91 -13.21 14.55 -1.00
C ASN A 91 -11.86 15.29 -1.04
N GLU A 92 -10.99 14.85 -1.95
CA GLU A 92 -9.65 15.40 -2.12
C GLU A 92 -9.64 16.84 -2.65
N ASP A 93 -10.63 17.23 -3.47
CA ASP A 93 -10.66 18.55 -4.10
C ASP A 93 -10.89 19.68 -3.08
N ILE A 94 -11.61 19.37 -2.00
CA ILE A 94 -11.91 20.31 -0.91
C ILE A 94 -11.20 19.96 0.40
N LEU A 95 -10.42 18.87 0.42
CA LEU A 95 -9.69 18.37 1.58
C LEU A 95 -10.60 18.17 2.82
N ALA A 96 -11.78 17.59 2.61
CA ALA A 96 -12.77 17.39 3.66
C ALA A 96 -13.60 16.11 3.44
N TRP A 97 -14.26 15.65 4.50
CA TRP A 97 -15.19 14.53 4.45
C TRP A 97 -16.57 14.96 3.95
N GLU A 98 -17.11 14.22 2.98
CA GLU A 98 -18.48 14.37 2.50
C GLU A 98 -19.35 13.22 3.02
N GLU A 99 -20.43 13.56 3.73
CA GLU A 99 -21.38 12.58 4.25
C GLU A 99 -22.10 11.89 3.10
N THR A 100 -22.00 10.56 3.02
CA THR A 100 -22.74 9.79 2.03
C THR A 100 -24.00 9.24 2.65
N GLN A 101 -25.16 9.64 2.12
CA GLN A 101 -26.40 8.96 2.41
C GLN A 101 -26.53 7.76 1.47
N ILE A 102 -25.85 6.65 1.80
CA ILE A 102 -26.24 5.37 1.22
C ILE A 102 -27.55 4.97 1.92
N GLY A 103 -28.67 5.56 1.48
CA GLY A 103 -29.99 5.03 1.78
C GLY A 103 -30.14 3.64 1.14
N PRO A 104 -31.06 2.78 1.63
CA PRO A 104 -31.32 1.52 0.95
C PRO A 104 -31.61 1.79 -0.53
N ALA A 105 -31.01 0.98 -1.41
CA ALA A 105 -31.25 1.06 -2.85
C ALA A 105 -32.76 1.18 -3.09
N VAL A 106 -33.18 2.24 -3.76
CA VAL A 106 -34.56 2.38 -4.19
C VAL A 106 -34.79 1.25 -5.19
N GLU A 107 -35.50 0.19 -4.80
CA GLU A 107 -35.95 -0.83 -5.74
C GLU A 107 -36.83 -0.13 -6.80
N PRO A 108 -36.60 -0.37 -8.11
CA PRO A 108 -37.45 0.19 -9.14
C PRO A 108 -38.85 -0.42 -9.03
N GLU A 109 -39.89 0.43 -9.00
CA GLU A 109 -41.31 0.06 -9.03
C GLU A 109 -41.72 -0.71 -10.31
#